data_AF-A0A9Q1HM04-F1
#
_entry.id   AF-A0A9Q1HM04-F1
#
_cell.length_a   1.000
_cell.length_b   1.000
_cell.length_c   1.000
_cell.angle_alpha   90.00
_cell.angle_beta   90.00
_cell.angle_gamma   90.00
#
_symmetry.space_group_name_H-M   'P 1'
#
loop_
_entity.id
_entity.type
_entity.pdbx_description
1 polymer ?
#
loop_
_entity_poly.entity_id
_entity_poly.type
_entity_poly.pdbx_seq_one_letter_code
_entity_poly.pdbx_strand_id
1 'polypeptide(L)'
;MADFSNDISINPPEAVLTDTSKAKQDFGLFLREVSSLLPFITVKEIAPFFRYSTEEIGEYEHQENPGYVFISSLNQKHIIHPGDISKLTNALKIVDMHDVAQEVSVVFRRNREKAKVIVLKKIFIEELKKTYRDVHNNLKPMPFKPEKRFLVDQLFIDRGIYLITKEGIRTSRQKLESYHDMFDESKITSTRIILSSKAGYGKSTLALKLASDWANKCKDSPLADVEILIFLRLRQFDSSISICKAIQKYLLSDESELNESDVEKILFDSQSVVMVLEGFDKYVHKGKHEDDDVISILKGRMFPNFRVILTTTPSCKPGFMNPTTAEVTLEGFDLEARNEYIRKALLTDDEEMFTKVTQHINENLVMRDLCEIPFVFAMVLNLIQEEEEGERIPFWFISITGFVRYVIGSICEHKKEKMRKADRKKYDKFKDDHEKLDKVCFKHLSEGVEVTKWISDDLQKIIGKDLYDYYIAVEILVQEEEFVVDTSPHAATSSLIVRKTYARMRYKLLMQWFAAHHIAKRATKFFKGYSDSDLKKLLDKNLHYVFLFTCGINPHATSNIVDFLIRQRPDNCEQLVNLCKQEEKLGH
;
A
#
# COMPACT_ATOMS: atom_id res chain seq x y z
N MET A 1 -21.43 16.44 65.47
CA MET A 1 -20.09 16.80 65.98
C MET A 1 -19.32 15.50 66.14
N ALA A 2 -18.29 15.16 65.37
CA ALA A 2 -17.42 15.96 64.51
C ALA A 2 -17.12 15.23 63.19
N ASP A 3 -16.92 16.04 62.14
CA ASP A 3 -16.37 15.70 60.82
C ASP A 3 -14.98 15.07 60.89
N PHE A 4 -14.65 14.22 59.92
CA PHE A 4 -13.47 14.47 59.06
C PHE A 4 -13.71 13.95 57.64
N SER A 5 -13.35 14.82 56.71
CA SER A 5 -13.51 14.83 55.27
C SER A 5 -12.58 13.91 54.49
N ASN A 6 -13.01 13.62 53.26
CA ASN A 6 -12.22 13.39 52.04
C ASN A 6 -11.24 12.21 52.01
N ASP A 7 -11.61 11.18 51.24
CA ASP A 7 -10.66 10.56 50.33
C ASP A 7 -11.31 10.27 48.97
N ILE A 8 -10.52 10.59 47.94
CA ILE A 8 -10.89 10.77 46.54
C ILE A 8 -11.04 9.41 45.87
N SER A 9 -12.27 9.02 45.53
CA SER A 9 -12.53 7.91 44.60
C SER A 9 -12.62 8.46 43.19
N ILE A 10 -11.56 8.25 42.41
CA ILE A 10 -11.50 8.48 40.97
C ILE A 10 -12.51 7.53 40.31
N ASN A 11 -13.66 8.04 39.89
CA ASN A 11 -14.56 7.31 38.99
C ASN A 11 -13.87 7.10 37.64
N PRO A 12 -13.83 5.88 37.08
CA PRO A 12 -13.53 5.69 35.67
C PRO A 12 -14.69 6.24 34.82
N PRO A 13 -14.44 6.70 33.58
CA PRO A 13 -15.45 7.40 32.80
C PRO A 13 -16.56 6.44 32.36
N GLU A 14 -17.79 6.70 32.83
CA GLU A 14 -19.05 6.01 32.48
C GLU A 14 -19.56 6.27 31.05
N ALA A 15 -18.76 6.90 30.18
CA ALA A 15 -19.24 7.42 28.90
C ALA A 15 -18.73 6.63 27.69
N VAL A 16 -18.92 5.30 27.64
CA VAL A 16 -18.71 4.52 26.38
C VAL A 16 -19.68 3.33 26.27
N LEU A 17 -20.98 3.49 26.52
CA LEU A 17 -21.99 2.46 26.19
C LEU A 17 -23.38 3.08 25.94
N THR A 18 -23.50 4.00 24.98
CA THR A 18 -24.78 4.64 24.59
C THR A 18 -25.38 4.08 23.30
N ASP A 19 -25.04 2.85 22.91
CA ASP A 19 -25.84 2.10 21.91
C ASP A 19 -26.77 1.12 22.63
N THR A 20 -27.93 1.64 23.04
CA THR A 20 -28.92 0.96 23.92
C THR A 20 -29.55 -0.28 23.29
N SER A 21 -29.46 -0.45 21.96
CA SER A 21 -29.99 -1.62 21.26
C SER A 21 -29.07 -2.84 21.40
N LYS A 22 -27.76 -2.61 21.35
CA LYS A 22 -26.75 -3.66 21.25
C LYS A 22 -26.25 -4.13 22.61
N ALA A 23 -26.13 -3.21 23.57
CA ALA A 23 -25.91 -3.56 24.98
C ALA A 23 -27.02 -4.49 25.53
N LYS A 24 -28.26 -4.32 25.06
CA LYS A 24 -29.38 -5.23 25.37
C LYS A 24 -29.19 -6.63 24.75
N GLN A 25 -28.69 -6.70 23.52
CA GLN A 25 -28.47 -7.97 22.81
C GLN A 25 -27.34 -8.79 23.44
N ASP A 26 -26.21 -8.14 23.77
CA ASP A 26 -25.05 -8.79 24.39
C ASP A 26 -25.35 -9.23 25.83
N PHE A 27 -26.13 -8.44 26.57
CA PHE A 27 -26.61 -8.86 27.89
C PHE A 27 -27.57 -10.06 27.80
N GLY A 28 -28.33 -10.19 26.72
CA GLY A 28 -29.13 -11.39 26.44
C GLY A 28 -28.29 -12.68 26.34
N LEU A 29 -27.09 -12.61 25.76
CA LEU A 29 -26.16 -13.75 25.73
C LEU A 29 -25.64 -14.10 27.13
N PHE A 30 -25.30 -13.08 27.92
CA PHE A 30 -24.96 -13.27 29.34
C PHE A 30 -26.09 -13.96 30.12
N LEU A 31 -27.35 -13.51 29.96
CA LEU A 31 -28.51 -14.11 30.64
C LEU A 31 -28.68 -15.60 30.27
N ARG A 32 -28.50 -15.95 28.99
CA ARG A 32 -28.55 -17.35 28.53
C ARG A 32 -27.43 -18.19 29.13
N GLU A 33 -26.21 -17.68 29.12
CA GLU A 33 -25.06 -18.42 29.62
C GLU A 33 -25.14 -18.65 31.14
N VAL A 34 -25.49 -17.60 31.89
CA VAL A 34 -25.67 -17.71 33.36
C VAL A 34 -26.88 -18.56 33.75
N SER A 35 -27.91 -18.69 32.90
CA SER A 35 -29.06 -19.54 33.22
C SER A 35 -28.68 -20.98 33.52
N SER A 36 -27.63 -21.49 32.86
CA SER A 36 -27.11 -22.84 33.10
C SER A 36 -26.45 -23.01 34.48
N LEU A 37 -25.99 -21.91 35.08
CA LEU A 37 -25.38 -21.86 36.41
C LEU A 37 -26.42 -21.67 37.53
N LEU A 38 -27.68 -21.44 37.16
CA LEU A 38 -28.78 -21.17 38.09
C LEU A 38 -29.90 -22.21 37.91
N PRO A 39 -29.66 -23.49 38.26
CA PRO A 39 -30.73 -24.49 38.28
C PRO A 39 -31.83 -24.09 39.27
N PHE A 40 -33.01 -24.70 39.15
CA PHE A 40 -34.16 -24.34 39.99
C PHE A 40 -33.86 -24.34 41.49
N ILE A 41 -33.02 -25.27 41.96
CA ILE A 41 -32.63 -25.34 43.38
C ILE A 41 -31.89 -24.07 43.84
N THR A 42 -30.97 -23.56 43.01
CA THR A 42 -30.27 -22.29 43.25
C THR A 42 -31.23 -21.12 43.19
N VAL A 43 -32.13 -21.09 42.20
CA VAL A 43 -33.17 -20.05 42.07
C VAL A 43 -34.04 -19.99 43.33
N LYS A 44 -34.49 -21.14 43.84
CA LYS A 44 -35.32 -21.25 45.04
C LYS A 44 -34.63 -20.68 46.28
N GLU A 45 -33.31 -20.83 46.41
CA GLU A 45 -32.55 -20.30 47.53
C GLU A 45 -32.30 -18.78 47.43
N ILE A 46 -32.04 -18.25 46.22
CA ILE A 46 -31.68 -16.84 46.05
C ILE A 46 -32.87 -15.92 45.76
N ALA A 47 -33.98 -16.42 45.20
CA ALA A 47 -35.14 -15.61 44.84
C ALA A 47 -35.78 -14.82 46.01
N PRO A 48 -35.84 -15.35 47.26
CA PRO A 48 -36.36 -14.58 48.41
C PRO A 48 -35.59 -13.28 48.69
N PHE A 49 -34.28 -13.23 48.40
CA PHE A 49 -33.47 -12.01 48.57
C PHE A 49 -33.89 -10.87 47.63
N PHE A 50 -34.59 -11.21 46.56
CA PHE A 50 -35.14 -10.27 45.59
C PHE A 50 -36.65 -10.04 45.76
N ARG A 51 -37.22 -10.49 46.90
CA ARG A 51 -38.63 -10.34 47.27
C ARG A 51 -39.62 -11.07 46.36
N TYR A 52 -39.21 -12.20 45.78
CA TYR A 52 -40.17 -13.09 45.12
C TYR A 52 -40.95 -13.89 46.17
N SER A 53 -42.27 -14.01 45.98
CA SER A 53 -43.14 -14.82 46.82
C SER A 53 -42.95 -16.32 46.54
N THR A 54 -43.40 -17.17 47.47
CA THR A 54 -43.36 -18.64 47.27
C THR A 54 -44.18 -19.07 46.04
N GLU A 55 -45.27 -18.37 45.75
CA GLU A 55 -46.10 -18.61 44.56
C GLU A 55 -45.35 -18.25 43.27
N GLU A 56 -44.71 -17.08 43.21
CA GLU A 56 -43.90 -16.66 42.05
C GLU A 56 -42.72 -17.62 41.80
N ILE A 57 -42.09 -18.13 42.86
CA ILE A 57 -41.00 -19.11 42.73
C ILE A 57 -41.53 -20.45 42.22
N GLY A 58 -42.71 -20.87 42.68
CA GLY A 58 -43.36 -22.11 42.23
C GLY A 58 -43.67 -22.12 40.73
N GLU A 59 -43.98 -20.96 40.14
CA GLU A 59 -44.18 -20.83 38.69
C GLU A 59 -42.93 -21.16 37.86
N TYR A 60 -41.73 -20.99 38.44
CA TYR A 60 -40.46 -21.29 37.77
C TYR A 60 -40.13 -22.78 37.75
N GLU A 61 -40.63 -23.57 38.71
CA GLU A 61 -40.35 -25.02 38.80
C GLU A 61 -40.81 -25.77 37.55
N HIS A 62 -41.88 -25.31 36.93
CA HIS A 62 -42.50 -25.93 35.76
C HIS A 62 -41.98 -25.37 34.43
N GLN A 63 -41.02 -24.43 34.46
CA GLN A 63 -40.43 -23.86 33.24
C GLN A 63 -39.31 -24.77 32.70
N GLU A 64 -39.15 -24.80 31.38
CA GLU A 64 -38.10 -25.56 30.72
C GLU A 64 -36.69 -25.09 31.13
N ASN A 65 -36.53 -23.78 31.37
CA ASN A 65 -35.29 -23.20 31.90
C ASN A 65 -35.60 -22.21 33.04
N PRO A 66 -35.72 -22.69 34.29
CA PRO A 66 -36.07 -21.88 35.45
C PRO A 66 -35.06 -20.75 35.70
N GLY A 67 -33.76 -21.03 35.51
CA GLY A 67 -32.69 -20.05 35.65
C GLY A 67 -32.81 -18.89 34.67
N TYR A 68 -33.17 -19.16 33.42
CA TYR A 68 -33.34 -18.13 32.39
C TYR A 68 -34.54 -17.24 32.67
N VAL A 69 -35.67 -17.83 33.08
CA VAL A 69 -36.89 -17.07 33.43
C VAL A 69 -36.62 -16.18 34.63
N PHE A 70 -35.98 -16.72 35.68
CA PHE A 70 -35.61 -15.97 36.87
C PHE A 70 -34.66 -14.80 36.55
N ILE A 71 -33.55 -15.05 35.87
CA ILE A 71 -32.56 -14.01 35.60
C ILE A 71 -33.09 -12.96 34.59
N SER A 72 -33.97 -13.37 33.67
CA SER A 72 -34.69 -12.45 32.79
C SER A 72 -35.66 -11.56 33.57
N SER A 73 -36.35 -12.11 34.58
CA SER A 73 -37.19 -11.34 35.49
C SER A 73 -36.39 -10.33 36.30
N LEU A 74 -35.21 -10.70 36.82
CA LEU A 74 -34.30 -9.77 37.50
C LEU A 74 -33.87 -8.61 36.58
N ASN A 75 -33.58 -8.88 35.31
CA ASN A 75 -33.24 -7.85 34.33
C ASN A 75 -34.43 -6.93 34.02
N GLN A 76 -35.64 -7.50 33.86
CA GLN A 76 -36.87 -6.72 33.64
C GLN A 76 -37.20 -5.82 34.83
N LYS A 77 -36.95 -6.28 36.07
CA LYS A 77 -37.08 -5.50 37.30
C LYS A 77 -35.91 -4.52 37.53
N HIS A 78 -34.95 -4.41 36.60
CA HIS A 78 -33.74 -3.58 36.72
C HIS A 78 -32.89 -3.89 37.97
N ILE A 79 -32.97 -5.10 38.49
CA ILE A 79 -32.17 -5.57 39.62
C ILE A 79 -30.74 -5.88 39.17
N ILE A 80 -30.62 -6.43 37.96
CA ILE A 80 -29.34 -6.60 37.24
C ILE A 80 -29.43 -5.86 35.91
N HIS A 81 -28.28 -5.40 35.41
CA HIS A 81 -28.18 -4.74 34.11
C HIS A 81 -26.75 -4.84 33.56
N PRO A 82 -26.47 -4.45 32.30
CA PRO A 82 -25.16 -4.62 31.67
C PRO A 82 -23.98 -3.93 32.39
N GLY A 83 -24.27 -3.02 33.32
CA GLY A 83 -23.26 -2.31 34.13
C GLY A 83 -23.10 -2.87 35.54
N ASP A 84 -24.07 -3.63 36.05
CA ASP A 84 -24.09 -4.10 37.44
C ASP A 84 -24.84 -5.43 37.60
N ILE A 85 -24.12 -6.42 38.13
CA ILE A 85 -24.65 -7.73 38.56
C ILE A 85 -24.34 -8.00 40.06
N SER A 86 -23.91 -6.97 40.80
CA SER A 86 -23.49 -7.07 42.20
C SER A 86 -24.58 -7.67 43.08
N LYS A 87 -25.84 -7.29 42.85
CA LYS A 87 -26.98 -7.82 43.61
C LYS A 87 -27.15 -9.34 43.44
N LEU A 88 -26.97 -9.86 42.22
CA LEU A 88 -27.01 -11.29 41.95
C LEU A 88 -25.83 -12.02 42.61
N THR A 89 -24.62 -11.52 42.40
CA THR A 89 -23.40 -12.15 42.96
C THR A 89 -23.36 -12.08 44.48
N ASN A 90 -23.90 -11.03 45.10
CA ASN A 90 -24.01 -10.91 46.55
C ASN A 90 -25.06 -11.88 47.11
N ALA A 91 -26.21 -12.04 46.46
CA ALA A 91 -27.21 -13.02 46.90
C ALA A 91 -26.65 -14.45 46.88
N LEU A 92 -25.93 -14.83 45.82
CA LEU A 92 -25.25 -16.13 45.73
C LEU A 92 -24.22 -16.32 46.86
N LYS A 93 -23.46 -15.28 47.21
CA LYS A 93 -22.50 -15.33 48.33
C LYS A 93 -23.17 -15.45 49.70
N ILE A 94 -24.37 -14.88 49.89
CA ILE A 94 -25.09 -14.95 51.16
C ILE A 94 -25.63 -16.36 51.42
N VAL A 95 -25.95 -17.12 50.38
CA VAL A 95 -26.37 -18.53 50.48
C VAL A 95 -25.18 -19.51 50.37
N ASP A 96 -23.96 -19.05 50.67
CA ASP A 96 -22.72 -19.84 50.62
C ASP A 96 -22.37 -20.46 49.24
N MET A 97 -22.99 -19.99 48.14
CA MET A 97 -22.67 -20.42 46.76
C MET A 97 -21.54 -19.57 46.14
N HIS A 98 -20.38 -19.55 46.80
CA HIS A 98 -19.24 -18.73 46.39
C HIS A 98 -18.69 -19.08 45.00
N ASP A 99 -18.60 -20.37 44.66
CA ASP A 99 -18.06 -20.83 43.37
C ASP A 99 -18.94 -20.38 42.20
N VAL A 100 -20.27 -20.50 42.35
CA VAL A 100 -21.26 -20.03 41.37
C VAL A 100 -21.17 -18.51 41.22
N ALA A 101 -21.04 -17.76 42.33
CA ALA A 101 -20.90 -16.31 42.28
C ALA A 101 -19.61 -15.88 41.53
N GLN A 102 -18.51 -16.61 41.72
CA GLN A 102 -17.27 -16.38 40.98
C GLN A 102 -17.45 -16.67 39.50
N GLU A 103 -18.05 -17.81 39.14
CA GLU A 103 -18.26 -18.21 37.75
C GLU A 103 -19.17 -17.21 37.01
N VAL A 104 -20.27 -16.77 37.62
CA VAL A 104 -21.15 -15.71 37.10
C VAL A 104 -20.36 -14.41 36.85
N SER A 105 -19.44 -14.05 37.76
CA SER A 105 -18.60 -12.85 37.61
C SER A 105 -17.61 -12.99 36.44
N VAL A 106 -17.03 -14.18 36.24
CA VAL A 106 -16.15 -14.47 35.10
C VAL A 106 -16.94 -14.39 33.79
N VAL A 107 -18.12 -15.01 33.73
CA VAL A 107 -19.01 -14.99 32.56
C VAL A 107 -19.41 -13.56 32.22
N PHE A 108 -19.76 -12.74 33.21
CA PHE A 108 -20.10 -11.33 33.01
C PHE A 108 -18.94 -10.52 32.44
N ARG A 109 -17.75 -10.63 33.04
CA ARG A 109 -16.56 -9.90 32.57
C ARG A 109 -16.19 -10.30 31.14
N ARG A 110 -16.23 -11.60 30.83
CA ARG A 110 -15.95 -12.12 29.48
C ARG A 110 -16.95 -11.63 28.44
N ASN A 111 -18.26 -11.63 28.75
CA ASN A 111 -19.28 -11.13 27.83
C ASN A 111 -19.14 -9.61 27.60
N ARG A 112 -18.79 -8.85 28.64
CA ARG A 112 -18.54 -7.41 28.52
C ARG A 112 -17.31 -7.10 27.65
N GLU A 113 -16.22 -7.83 27.82
CA GLU A 113 -15.03 -7.68 26.96
C GLU A 113 -15.33 -8.05 25.51
N LYS A 114 -16.04 -9.16 25.26
CA LYS A 114 -16.49 -9.53 23.90
C LYS A 114 -17.34 -8.42 23.27
N ALA A 115 -18.32 -7.88 23.99
CA ALA A 115 -19.16 -6.79 23.52
C ALA A 115 -18.32 -5.55 23.13
N LYS A 116 -17.34 -5.20 23.98
CA LYS A 116 -16.39 -4.10 23.72
C LYS A 116 -15.59 -4.34 22.44
N VAL A 117 -15.00 -5.53 22.27
CA VAL A 117 -14.23 -5.88 21.06
C VAL A 117 -15.10 -5.77 19.80
N ILE A 118 -16.36 -6.20 19.84
CA ILE A 118 -17.27 -6.08 18.67
C ILE A 118 -17.53 -4.60 18.33
N VAL A 119 -17.68 -3.72 19.33
CA VAL A 119 -17.85 -2.27 19.09
C VAL A 119 -16.58 -1.68 18.49
N LEU A 120 -15.42 -1.93 19.11
CA LEU A 120 -14.13 -1.46 18.63
C LEU A 120 -13.81 -1.96 17.21
N LYS A 121 -14.15 -3.21 16.90
CA LYS A 121 -14.03 -3.79 15.56
C LYS A 121 -14.86 -3.05 14.51
N LYS A 122 -16.10 -2.65 14.86
CA LYS A 122 -16.93 -1.84 13.95
C LYS A 122 -16.29 -0.49 13.66
N ILE A 123 -15.77 0.18 14.69
CA ILE A 123 -15.07 1.47 14.56
C ILE A 123 -13.84 1.28 13.66
N PHE A 124 -13.02 0.28 13.96
CA PHE A 124 -11.82 -0.07 13.19
C PHE A 124 -12.14 -0.29 11.71
N ILE A 125 -13.15 -1.11 11.39
CA ILE A 125 -13.55 -1.38 10.01
C ILE A 125 -14.00 -0.10 9.29
N GLU A 126 -14.82 0.74 9.94
CA GLU A 126 -15.30 1.97 9.30
C GLU A 126 -14.19 3.00 9.07
N GLU A 127 -13.22 3.11 9.99
CA GLU A 127 -12.02 3.93 9.78
C GLU A 127 -11.18 3.41 8.60
N LEU A 128 -10.91 2.10 8.52
CA LEU A 128 -10.20 1.51 7.38
C LEU A 128 -10.91 1.80 6.05
N LYS A 129 -12.25 1.60 6.00
CA LYS A 129 -13.02 1.88 4.80
C LYS A 129 -12.98 3.35 4.41
N LYS A 130 -13.03 4.27 5.38
CA LYS A 130 -12.89 5.71 5.14
C LYS A 130 -11.53 6.01 4.49
N THR A 131 -10.45 5.52 5.10
CA THR A 131 -9.08 5.66 4.57
C THR A 131 -8.96 5.14 3.13
N TYR A 132 -9.53 3.96 2.82
CA TYR A 132 -9.42 3.39 1.48
C TYR A 132 -10.29 4.08 0.43
N ARG A 133 -11.49 4.54 0.80
CA ARG A 133 -12.35 5.34 -0.10
C ARG A 133 -11.69 6.66 -0.47
N ASP A 134 -11.00 7.30 0.48
CA ASP A 134 -10.26 8.53 0.21
C ASP A 134 -9.11 8.30 -0.77
N VAL A 135 -8.38 7.19 -0.62
CA VAL A 135 -7.32 6.81 -1.56
C VAL A 135 -7.90 6.44 -2.93
N HIS A 136 -9.01 5.68 -2.97
CA HIS A 136 -9.68 5.27 -4.20
C HIS A 136 -10.06 6.45 -5.09
N ASN A 137 -10.60 7.51 -4.49
CA ASN A 137 -11.10 8.67 -5.22
C ASN A 137 -10.01 9.69 -5.59
N ASN A 138 -8.80 9.55 -5.05
CA ASN A 138 -7.77 10.58 -5.13
C ASN A 138 -6.43 10.12 -5.74
N LEU A 139 -6.45 9.14 -6.65
CA LEU A 139 -5.21 8.72 -7.31
C LEU A 139 -4.67 9.80 -8.24
N LYS A 140 -3.35 9.99 -8.18
CA LYS A 140 -2.59 10.92 -9.03
C LYS A 140 -1.45 10.15 -9.71
N PRO A 141 -1.76 9.24 -10.64
CA PRO A 141 -0.74 8.45 -11.32
C PRO A 141 0.10 9.32 -12.27
N MET A 142 -0.45 10.43 -12.79
CA MET A 142 0.16 11.22 -13.85
C MET A 142 1.14 12.26 -13.28
N PRO A 143 2.46 12.15 -13.59
CA PRO A 143 3.46 13.12 -13.14
C PRO A 143 3.20 14.56 -13.58
N PHE A 144 2.75 14.71 -14.83
CA PHE A 144 2.53 15.98 -15.52
C PHE A 144 1.17 16.61 -15.17
N LYS A 145 0.28 15.87 -14.51
CA LYS A 145 -1.06 16.31 -14.09
C LYS A 145 -1.37 15.99 -12.63
N PRO A 146 -0.68 16.61 -11.67
CA PRO A 146 -0.85 16.30 -10.25
C PRO A 146 -2.20 16.78 -9.67
N GLU A 147 -2.99 17.57 -10.40
CA GLU A 147 -4.37 17.94 -10.04
C GLU A 147 -5.40 16.94 -10.55
N LYS A 148 -5.18 16.30 -11.70
CA LYS A 148 -6.14 15.32 -12.23
C LYS A 148 -6.20 14.14 -11.25
N ARG A 149 -7.41 13.85 -10.78
CA ARG A 149 -7.72 12.70 -9.95
C ARG A 149 -8.27 11.60 -10.84
N PHE A 150 -7.93 10.38 -10.51
CA PHE A 150 -8.43 9.20 -11.18
C PHE A 150 -9.03 8.27 -10.12
N LEU A 151 -10.10 7.59 -10.50
CA LEU A 151 -10.59 6.46 -9.74
C LEU A 151 -9.70 5.25 -10.03
N VAL A 152 -9.53 4.35 -9.05
CA VAL A 152 -8.78 3.10 -9.29
C VAL A 152 -9.38 2.32 -10.46
N ASP A 153 -10.70 2.28 -10.55
CA ASP A 153 -11.45 1.53 -11.57
C ASP A 153 -11.24 2.06 -13.00
N GLN A 154 -10.90 3.34 -13.14
CA GLN A 154 -10.55 3.93 -14.44
C GLN A 154 -9.15 3.48 -14.91
N LEU A 155 -8.28 3.11 -13.98
CA LEU A 155 -6.88 2.75 -14.26
C LEU A 155 -6.66 1.23 -14.26
N PHE A 156 -7.51 0.49 -13.58
CA PHE A 156 -7.35 -0.95 -13.40
C PHE A 156 -7.94 -1.74 -14.57
N ILE A 157 -7.12 -2.63 -15.13
CA ILE A 157 -7.49 -3.61 -16.14
C ILE A 157 -7.29 -4.98 -15.53
N ASP A 158 -8.34 -5.79 -15.56
CA ASP A 158 -8.35 -7.11 -14.94
C ASP A 158 -7.79 -8.17 -15.90
N ARG A 159 -6.56 -7.97 -16.36
CA ARG A 159 -5.86 -8.83 -17.32
C ARG A 159 -4.37 -8.90 -17.02
N GLY A 160 -3.70 -9.83 -17.70
CA GLY A 160 -2.24 -9.96 -17.60
C GLY A 160 -1.79 -10.55 -16.26
N ILE A 161 -2.66 -11.28 -15.56
CA ILE A 161 -2.35 -11.91 -14.28
C ILE A 161 -2.02 -13.38 -14.55
N TYR A 162 -0.90 -13.86 -14.03
CA TYR A 162 -0.46 -15.24 -14.24
C TYR A 162 -0.01 -15.88 -12.92
N LEU A 163 -0.44 -17.11 -12.68
CA LEU A 163 0.06 -17.97 -11.62
C LEU A 163 1.29 -18.72 -12.15
N ILE A 164 2.38 -18.68 -11.38
CA ILE A 164 3.63 -19.35 -11.69
C ILE A 164 3.74 -20.62 -10.84
N THR A 165 3.88 -21.76 -11.52
CA THR A 165 4.07 -23.06 -10.86
C THR A 165 5.48 -23.57 -11.15
N LYS A 166 6.16 -24.04 -10.11
CA LYS A 166 7.52 -24.59 -10.20
C LYS A 166 7.50 -26.06 -9.78
N GLU A 167 7.78 -26.94 -10.73
CA GLU A 167 7.92 -28.38 -10.52
C GLU A 167 9.36 -28.79 -10.82
N GLY A 168 10.19 -28.82 -9.77
CA GLY A 168 11.63 -29.02 -9.92
C GLY A 168 12.28 -27.90 -10.75
N ILE A 169 12.79 -28.24 -11.94
CA ILE A 169 13.41 -27.30 -12.87
C ILE A 169 12.38 -26.66 -13.81
N ARG A 170 11.20 -27.29 -14.00
CA ARG A 170 10.17 -26.79 -14.91
C ARG A 170 9.39 -25.66 -14.25
N THR A 171 9.34 -24.53 -14.95
CA THR A 171 8.45 -23.41 -14.60
C THR A 171 7.33 -23.38 -15.63
N SER A 172 6.09 -23.48 -15.18
CA SER A 172 4.90 -23.26 -16.00
C SER A 172 4.18 -22.00 -15.55
N ARG A 173 3.45 -21.38 -16.48
CA ARG A 173 2.60 -20.22 -16.21
C ARG A 173 1.18 -20.53 -16.62
N GLN A 174 0.23 -20.22 -15.74
CA GLN A 174 -1.20 -20.34 -15.98
C GLN A 174 -1.79 -18.92 -15.98
N LYS A 175 -2.54 -18.57 -17.03
CA LYS A 175 -3.28 -17.31 -17.07
C LYS A 175 -4.43 -17.37 -16.05
N LEU A 176 -4.57 -16.31 -15.26
CA LEU A 176 -5.74 -16.06 -14.43
C LEU A 176 -6.66 -15.11 -15.19
N GLU A 177 -7.96 -15.39 -15.19
CA GLU A 177 -8.94 -14.61 -15.94
C GLU A 177 -9.30 -13.30 -15.21
N SER A 178 -9.16 -13.30 -13.88
CA SER A 178 -9.41 -12.15 -13.02
C SER A 178 -8.51 -12.21 -11.79
N TYR A 179 -8.28 -11.07 -11.15
CA TYR A 179 -7.69 -11.03 -9.82
C TYR A 179 -8.50 -11.82 -8.78
N HIS A 180 -9.79 -12.09 -9.03
CA HIS A 180 -10.65 -12.93 -8.18
C HIS A 180 -10.06 -14.32 -7.98
N ASP A 181 -9.42 -14.85 -9.02
CA ASP A 181 -8.78 -16.16 -9.02
C ASP A 181 -7.66 -16.27 -7.97
N MET A 182 -7.13 -15.14 -7.48
CA MET A 182 -6.15 -15.13 -6.39
C MET A 182 -6.75 -15.56 -5.04
N PHE A 183 -8.08 -15.56 -4.93
CA PHE A 183 -8.84 -15.93 -3.72
C PHE A 183 -9.59 -17.26 -3.88
N ASP A 184 -9.58 -17.84 -5.09
CA ASP A 184 -10.17 -19.15 -5.37
C ASP A 184 -9.24 -20.27 -4.84
N GLU A 185 -9.70 -20.99 -3.82
CA GLU A 185 -8.93 -22.07 -3.19
C GLU A 185 -8.68 -23.27 -4.13
N SER A 186 -9.44 -23.41 -5.21
CA SER A 186 -9.18 -24.43 -6.24
C SER A 186 -7.96 -24.09 -7.11
N LYS A 187 -7.58 -22.80 -7.18
CA LYS A 187 -6.43 -22.29 -7.94
C LYS A 187 -5.24 -21.98 -7.04
N ILE A 188 -5.47 -21.27 -5.93
CA ILE A 188 -4.44 -20.88 -4.97
C ILE A 188 -4.85 -21.31 -3.55
N THR A 189 -4.31 -22.44 -3.11
CA THR A 189 -4.52 -22.94 -1.74
C THR A 189 -3.68 -22.18 -0.69
N SER A 190 -2.58 -21.56 -1.11
CA SER A 190 -1.66 -20.88 -0.19
C SER A 190 -2.27 -19.65 0.46
N THR A 191 -1.97 -19.43 1.74
CA THR A 191 -2.28 -18.17 2.43
C THR A 191 -1.21 -17.10 2.18
N ARG A 192 -0.10 -17.44 1.50
CA ARG A 192 0.97 -16.51 1.14
C ARG A 192 1.05 -16.38 -0.37
N ILE A 193 0.89 -15.15 -0.87
CA ILE A 193 0.97 -14.83 -2.28
C ILE A 193 2.04 -13.77 -2.46
N ILE A 194 3.00 -14.03 -3.35
CA ILE A 194 3.95 -13.02 -3.81
C ILE A 194 3.54 -12.54 -5.20
N LEU A 195 3.13 -11.27 -5.27
CA LEU A 195 2.81 -10.56 -6.50
C LEU A 195 4.06 -9.85 -7.02
N SER A 196 4.69 -10.39 -8.05
CA SER A 196 5.96 -9.88 -8.57
C SER A 196 5.84 -9.42 -10.03
N SER A 197 6.39 -8.25 -10.35
CA SER A 197 6.50 -7.77 -11.74
C SER A 197 7.48 -6.62 -11.84
N LYS A 198 7.84 -6.20 -13.07
CA LYS A 198 8.69 -5.03 -13.30
C LYS A 198 8.01 -3.72 -12.83
N ALA A 199 8.78 -2.65 -12.69
CA ALA A 199 8.23 -1.34 -12.33
C ALA A 199 7.26 -0.84 -13.42
N GLY A 200 6.12 -0.25 -13.03
CA GLY A 200 5.11 0.26 -13.96
C GLY A 200 4.04 -0.74 -14.40
N TYR A 201 4.16 -2.02 -14.02
CA TYR A 201 3.23 -3.12 -14.39
C TYR A 201 2.00 -3.24 -13.47
N GLY A 202 1.59 -2.16 -12.79
CA GLY A 202 0.30 -2.15 -12.09
C GLY A 202 0.20 -2.84 -10.72
N LYS A 203 1.29 -3.31 -10.09
CA LYS A 203 1.23 -3.95 -8.74
C LYS A 203 0.51 -3.09 -7.70
N SER A 204 0.90 -1.82 -7.59
CA SER A 204 0.29 -0.89 -6.64
C SER A 204 -1.17 -0.60 -7.02
N THR A 205 -1.51 -0.58 -8.31
CA THR A 205 -2.88 -0.41 -8.80
C THR A 205 -3.76 -1.60 -8.40
N LEU A 206 -3.28 -2.84 -8.59
CA LEU A 206 -4.00 -4.04 -8.15
C LEU A 206 -4.17 -4.05 -6.62
N ALA A 207 -3.12 -3.74 -5.85
CA ALA A 207 -3.21 -3.66 -4.40
C ALA A 207 -4.26 -2.64 -3.92
N LEU A 208 -4.35 -1.49 -4.59
CA LEU A 208 -5.38 -0.47 -4.34
C LEU A 208 -6.77 -0.91 -4.77
N LYS A 209 -6.88 -1.67 -5.87
CA LYS A 209 -8.15 -2.26 -6.33
C LYS A 209 -8.71 -3.22 -5.28
N LEU A 210 -7.87 -4.07 -4.69
CA LEU A 210 -8.29 -4.95 -3.59
C LEU A 210 -8.85 -4.14 -2.41
N ALA A 211 -8.13 -3.12 -1.95
CA ALA A 211 -8.57 -2.27 -0.85
C ALA A 211 -9.89 -1.52 -1.17
N SER A 212 -10.03 -1.04 -2.40
CA SER A 212 -11.24 -0.38 -2.89
C SER A 212 -12.46 -1.32 -2.89
N ASP A 213 -12.32 -2.51 -3.47
CA ASP A 213 -13.45 -3.43 -3.65
C ASP A 213 -13.96 -3.96 -2.31
N TRP A 214 -13.05 -4.20 -1.37
CA TRP A 214 -13.41 -4.49 0.02
C TRP A 214 -14.13 -3.29 0.68
N ALA A 215 -13.59 -2.08 0.54
CA ALA A 215 -14.16 -0.90 1.21
C ALA A 215 -15.55 -0.52 0.70
N ASN A 216 -15.82 -0.79 -0.59
CA ASN A 216 -17.09 -0.52 -1.25
C ASN A 216 -18.06 -1.71 -1.25
N LYS A 217 -17.66 -2.87 -0.69
CA LYS A 217 -18.43 -4.13 -0.70
C LYS A 217 -18.94 -4.49 -2.11
N CYS A 218 -18.04 -4.46 -3.08
CA CYS A 218 -18.36 -4.84 -4.45
C CYS A 218 -18.87 -6.30 -4.49
N LYS A 219 -20.15 -6.50 -4.83
CA LYS A 219 -20.83 -7.80 -4.72
C LYS A 219 -20.17 -8.92 -5.51
N ASP A 220 -19.59 -8.59 -6.66
CA ASP A 220 -18.94 -9.56 -7.53
C ASP A 220 -17.49 -9.84 -7.12
N SER A 221 -16.96 -9.15 -6.10
CA SER A 221 -15.60 -9.36 -5.60
C SER A 221 -15.56 -10.41 -4.50
N PRO A 222 -14.57 -11.33 -4.50
CA PRO A 222 -14.38 -12.28 -3.38
C PRO A 222 -14.04 -11.56 -2.05
N LEU A 223 -13.77 -10.26 -2.09
CA LEU A 223 -13.51 -9.45 -0.92
C LEU A 223 -14.78 -8.98 -0.21
N ALA A 224 -15.97 -9.16 -0.80
CA ALA A 224 -17.24 -8.76 -0.18
C ALA A 224 -17.50 -9.49 1.15
N ASP A 225 -17.04 -10.74 1.26
CA ASP A 225 -17.19 -11.61 2.42
C ASP A 225 -15.96 -11.61 3.35
N VAL A 226 -14.92 -10.85 3.01
CA VAL A 226 -13.74 -10.69 3.87
C VAL A 226 -14.06 -9.71 4.99
N GLU A 227 -13.86 -10.13 6.24
CA GLU A 227 -14.22 -9.33 7.40
C GLU A 227 -13.32 -8.09 7.54
N ILE A 228 -12.01 -8.26 7.35
CA ILE A 228 -11.03 -7.16 7.44
C ILE A 228 -10.01 -7.24 6.30
N LEU A 229 -9.74 -6.11 5.64
CA LEU A 229 -8.61 -5.93 4.74
C LEU A 229 -7.63 -4.89 5.30
N ILE A 230 -6.38 -5.29 5.45
CA ILE A 230 -5.27 -4.42 5.85
C ILE A 230 -4.39 -4.12 4.64
N PHE A 231 -4.25 -2.85 4.26
CA PHE A 231 -3.38 -2.41 3.18
C PHE A 231 -2.26 -1.55 3.74
N LEU A 232 -1.04 -2.09 3.82
CA LEU A 232 0.14 -1.40 4.35
C LEU A 232 1.19 -1.18 3.27
N ARG A 233 1.68 0.05 3.17
CA ARG A 233 2.80 0.40 2.28
C ARG A 233 4.11 0.26 3.03
N LEU A 234 4.92 -0.74 2.67
CA LEU A 234 6.16 -1.06 3.37
C LEU A 234 7.21 0.06 3.32
N ARG A 235 7.14 0.96 2.34
CA ARG A 235 8.00 2.17 2.31
C ARG A 235 7.81 3.07 3.54
N GLN A 236 6.63 3.04 4.17
CA GLN A 236 6.31 3.84 5.35
C GLN A 236 6.55 3.06 6.65
N PHE A 237 6.81 1.75 6.56
CA PHE A 237 6.93 0.89 7.72
C PHE A 237 8.36 0.92 8.28
N ASP A 238 8.44 1.18 9.58
CA ASP A 238 9.66 1.10 10.37
C ASP A 238 9.66 -0.25 11.11
N SER A 239 10.74 -1.03 10.98
CA SER A 239 10.84 -2.33 11.66
C SER A 239 11.00 -2.24 13.18
N SER A 240 11.12 -1.02 13.74
CA SER A 240 11.22 -0.80 15.18
C SER A 240 9.87 -0.87 15.91
N ILE A 241 8.76 -0.82 15.18
CA ILE A 241 7.40 -0.90 15.73
C ILE A 241 6.70 -2.17 15.26
N SER A 242 5.73 -2.65 16.05
CA SER A 242 4.92 -3.79 15.64
C SER A 242 4.04 -3.48 14.43
N ILE A 243 3.59 -4.53 13.74
CA ILE A 243 2.63 -4.43 12.64
C ILE A 243 1.30 -3.82 13.12
N CYS A 244 0.84 -4.16 14.33
CA CYS A 244 -0.37 -3.61 14.93
C CYS A 244 -0.23 -2.11 15.21
N LYS A 245 0.95 -1.68 15.69
CA LYS A 245 1.25 -0.27 15.88
C LYS A 245 1.29 0.49 14.56
N ALA A 246 1.83 -0.11 13.51
CA ALA A 246 1.85 0.48 12.18
C ALA A 246 0.45 0.60 11.57
N ILE A 247 -0.42 -0.40 11.76
CA ILE A 247 -1.83 -0.32 11.36
C ILE A 247 -2.51 0.84 12.07
N GLN A 248 -2.35 0.94 13.40
CA GLN A 248 -2.90 2.04 14.20
C GLN A 248 -2.42 3.39 13.68
N LYS A 249 -1.11 3.53 13.46
CA LYS A 249 -0.47 4.81 13.09
C LYS A 249 -0.74 5.24 11.65
N TYR A 250 -0.82 4.31 10.70
CA TYR A 250 -0.84 4.64 9.27
C TYR A 250 -2.21 4.51 8.62
N LEU A 251 -3.14 3.74 9.21
CA LEU A 251 -4.43 3.45 8.59
C LEU A 251 -5.63 4.03 9.36
N LEU A 252 -5.45 4.36 10.64
CA LEU A 252 -6.49 4.94 11.48
C LEU A 252 -6.31 6.46 11.61
N SER A 253 -7.36 7.13 12.09
CA SER A 253 -7.33 8.56 12.39
C SER A 253 -6.37 8.85 13.55
N ASP A 254 -5.70 10.00 13.53
CA ASP A 254 -4.90 10.49 14.67
C ASP A 254 -5.77 10.68 15.94
N GLU A 255 -7.08 10.86 15.75
CA GLU A 255 -8.09 10.99 16.82
C GLU A 255 -8.74 9.65 17.21
N SER A 256 -8.27 8.51 16.65
CA SER A 256 -8.86 7.20 16.93
C SER A 256 -8.67 6.79 18.39
N GLU A 257 -9.73 6.25 19.00
CA GLU A 257 -9.70 5.70 20.36
C GLU A 257 -9.01 4.33 20.42
N LEU A 258 -8.71 3.72 19.27
CA LEU A 258 -8.10 2.40 19.17
C LEU A 258 -6.59 2.47 19.45
N ASN A 259 -6.11 1.67 20.39
CA ASN A 259 -4.68 1.48 20.61
C ASN A 259 -4.17 0.19 19.94
N GLU A 260 -2.85 -0.02 20.02
CA GLU A 260 -2.18 -1.19 19.44
C GLU A 260 -2.74 -2.53 19.93
N SER A 261 -3.06 -2.67 21.22
CA SER A 261 -3.61 -3.90 21.80
C SER A 261 -5.04 -4.15 21.32
N ASP A 262 -5.83 -3.10 21.11
CA ASP A 262 -7.17 -3.25 20.53
C ASP A 262 -7.09 -3.74 19.08
N VAL A 263 -6.18 -3.17 18.27
CA VAL A 263 -5.93 -3.63 16.89
C VAL A 263 -5.51 -5.10 16.87
N GLU A 264 -4.58 -5.49 17.74
CA GLU A 264 -4.12 -6.87 17.85
C GLU A 264 -5.28 -7.82 18.17
N LYS A 265 -6.07 -7.54 19.22
CA LYS A 265 -7.22 -8.36 19.60
C LYS A 265 -8.26 -8.46 18.49
N ILE A 266 -8.58 -7.34 17.82
CA ILE A 266 -9.53 -7.31 16.71
C ILE A 266 -9.07 -8.23 15.57
N LEU A 267 -7.79 -8.18 15.21
CA LEU A 267 -7.23 -9.01 14.15
C LEU A 267 -7.25 -10.50 14.52
N PHE A 268 -6.89 -10.87 15.76
CA PHE A 268 -6.94 -12.25 16.24
C PHE A 268 -8.36 -12.82 16.31
N ASP A 269 -9.34 -12.00 16.71
CA ASP A 269 -10.76 -12.41 16.82
C ASP A 269 -11.52 -12.33 15.49
N SER A 270 -10.85 -12.06 14.37
CA SER A 270 -11.48 -11.96 13.05
C SER A 270 -11.53 -13.29 12.31
N GLN A 271 -12.66 -13.55 11.65
CA GLN A 271 -12.91 -14.80 10.93
C GLN A 271 -12.08 -14.88 9.64
N SER A 272 -11.96 -13.76 8.93
CA SER A 272 -11.22 -13.67 7.68
C SER A 272 -10.49 -12.34 7.58
N VAL A 273 -9.17 -12.41 7.36
CA VAL A 273 -8.32 -11.22 7.20
C VAL A 273 -7.45 -11.38 5.96
N VAL A 274 -7.50 -10.36 5.11
CA VAL A 274 -6.57 -10.20 3.97
C VAL A 274 -5.59 -9.08 4.29
N MET A 275 -4.29 -9.37 4.19
CA MET A 275 -3.23 -8.40 4.43
C MET A 275 -2.41 -8.17 3.16
N VAL A 276 -2.45 -6.95 2.64
CA VAL A 276 -1.69 -6.53 1.46
C VAL A 276 -0.50 -5.71 1.90
N LEU A 277 0.71 -6.25 1.69
CA LEU A 277 1.98 -5.61 2.00
C LEU A 277 2.61 -5.07 0.70
N GLU A 278 2.51 -3.77 0.49
CA GLU A 278 2.87 -3.12 -0.77
C GLU A 278 4.33 -2.64 -0.77
N GLY A 279 5.10 -3.05 -1.78
CA GLY A 279 6.39 -2.47 -2.13
C GLY A 279 7.55 -2.96 -1.28
N PHE A 280 7.77 -4.28 -1.19
CA PHE A 280 8.91 -4.85 -0.46
C PHE A 280 10.28 -4.39 -1.00
N ASP A 281 10.38 -4.09 -2.29
CA ASP A 281 11.57 -3.49 -2.90
C ASP A 281 11.95 -2.12 -2.30
N LYS A 282 10.98 -1.45 -1.66
CA LYS A 282 11.15 -0.15 -0.97
C LYS A 282 11.23 -0.30 0.54
N TYR A 283 11.26 -1.53 1.06
CA TYR A 283 11.35 -1.78 2.49
C TYR A 283 12.79 -1.62 2.97
N VAL A 284 13.05 -0.55 3.74
CA VAL A 284 14.40 -0.13 4.16
C VAL A 284 15.01 -1.07 5.21
N HIS A 285 14.19 -1.90 5.85
CA HIS A 285 14.60 -2.77 6.95
C HIS A 285 14.71 -4.25 6.58
N LYS A 286 14.55 -4.60 5.29
CA LYS A 286 14.61 -5.97 4.80
C LYS A 286 15.85 -6.72 5.32
N GLY A 287 15.63 -7.80 6.06
CA GLY A 287 16.69 -8.71 6.52
C GLY A 287 17.60 -8.15 7.64
N LYS A 288 17.20 -7.08 8.34
CA LYS A 288 18.02 -6.51 9.43
C LYS A 288 17.86 -7.21 10.78
N HIS A 289 16.67 -7.76 11.07
CA HIS A 289 16.34 -8.35 12.37
C HIS A 289 15.52 -9.63 12.19
N GLU A 290 15.77 -10.67 13.00
CA GLU A 290 14.99 -11.92 12.96
C GLU A 290 13.57 -11.76 13.54
N ASP A 291 13.38 -10.75 14.39
CA ASP A 291 12.14 -10.37 15.08
C ASP A 291 11.28 -9.37 14.30
N ASP A 292 11.59 -9.13 13.02
CA ASP A 292 10.79 -8.29 12.14
C ASP A 292 9.41 -8.95 11.89
N ASP A 293 8.34 -8.25 12.27
CA ASP A 293 6.95 -8.71 12.09
C ASP A 293 6.64 -9.02 10.63
N VAL A 294 7.11 -8.22 9.67
CA VAL A 294 6.90 -8.49 8.23
C VAL A 294 7.56 -9.81 7.86
N ILE A 295 8.80 -10.06 8.30
CA ILE A 295 9.47 -11.34 8.05
C ILE A 295 8.70 -12.51 8.70
N SER A 296 8.22 -12.34 9.93
CA SER A 296 7.45 -13.35 10.64
C SER A 296 6.10 -13.64 9.98
N ILE A 297 5.41 -12.62 9.46
CA ILE A 297 4.19 -12.75 8.68
C ILE A 297 4.47 -13.51 7.38
N LEU A 298 5.51 -13.14 6.63
CA LEU A 298 5.88 -13.76 5.36
C LEU A 298 6.30 -15.23 5.49
N LYS A 299 6.93 -15.59 6.61
CA LYS A 299 7.24 -16.99 6.97
C LYS A 299 6.00 -17.78 7.41
N GLY A 300 4.91 -17.10 7.77
CA GLY A 300 3.72 -17.72 8.36
C GLY A 300 3.85 -18.03 9.86
N ARG A 301 4.84 -17.44 10.55
CA ARG A 301 4.99 -17.56 12.01
C ARG A 301 4.02 -16.64 12.76
N MET A 302 3.72 -15.48 12.17
CA MET A 302 2.71 -14.54 12.63
C MET A 302 1.54 -14.52 11.64
N PHE A 303 0.32 -14.46 12.17
CA PHE A 303 -0.94 -14.49 11.41
C PHE A 303 -0.99 -15.60 10.33
N PRO A 304 -0.76 -16.88 10.68
CA PRO A 304 -0.71 -17.99 9.71
C PRO A 304 -2.01 -18.11 8.89
N ASN A 305 -3.15 -17.83 9.52
CA ASN A 305 -4.48 -17.96 8.93
C ASN A 305 -4.87 -16.79 8.02
N PHE A 306 -4.10 -15.70 7.99
CA PHE A 306 -4.42 -14.56 7.14
C PHE A 306 -3.97 -14.83 5.72
N ARG A 307 -4.75 -14.40 4.73
CA ARG A 307 -4.28 -14.37 3.34
C ARG A 307 -3.42 -13.13 3.14
N VAL A 308 -2.13 -13.32 2.93
CA VAL A 308 -1.13 -12.24 2.80
C VAL A 308 -0.68 -12.13 1.35
N ILE A 309 -0.79 -10.93 0.78
CA ILE A 309 -0.32 -10.60 -0.57
C ILE A 309 0.85 -9.62 -0.45
N LEU A 310 2.06 -10.06 -0.78
CA LEU A 310 3.27 -9.24 -0.82
C LEU A 310 3.51 -8.74 -2.25
N THR A 311 3.66 -7.43 -2.45
CA THR A 311 4.08 -6.90 -3.76
C THR A 311 5.58 -6.59 -3.78
N THR A 312 6.27 -7.00 -4.83
CA THR A 312 7.72 -6.75 -4.99
C THR A 312 8.16 -6.73 -6.46
N THR A 313 9.41 -6.36 -6.70
CA THR A 313 10.08 -6.59 -7.99
C THR A 313 10.79 -7.94 -8.00
N PRO A 314 10.95 -8.60 -9.16
CA PRO A 314 11.64 -9.90 -9.23
C PRO A 314 13.03 -9.93 -8.59
N SER A 315 13.79 -8.84 -8.71
CA SER A 315 15.13 -8.69 -8.12
C SER A 315 15.13 -8.54 -6.60
N CYS A 316 13.99 -8.22 -6.00
CA CYS A 316 13.86 -8.00 -4.56
C CYS A 316 12.96 -9.07 -3.90
N LYS A 317 12.82 -10.24 -4.51
CA LYS A 317 12.09 -11.34 -3.88
C LYS A 317 12.80 -11.79 -2.60
N PRO A 318 12.12 -11.85 -1.45
CA PRO A 318 12.71 -12.35 -0.21
C PRO A 318 13.02 -13.85 -0.31
N GLY A 319 14.21 -14.26 0.13
CA GLY A 319 14.65 -15.65 0.15
C GLY A 319 14.11 -16.49 1.31
N PHE A 320 13.26 -15.92 2.17
CA PHE A 320 12.81 -16.51 3.43
C PHE A 320 11.28 -16.67 3.51
N MET A 321 10.60 -16.68 2.36
CA MET A 321 9.15 -16.87 2.30
C MET A 321 8.72 -18.24 2.82
N ASN A 322 7.46 -18.37 3.23
CA ASN A 322 6.87 -19.67 3.51
C ASN A 322 7.03 -20.60 2.29
N PRO A 323 7.44 -21.89 2.46
CA PRO A 323 7.65 -22.81 1.34
C PRO A 323 6.44 -23.02 0.43
N THR A 324 5.22 -22.85 0.94
CA THR A 324 3.98 -23.01 0.16
C THR A 324 3.53 -21.71 -0.53
N THR A 325 4.34 -20.64 -0.49
CA THR A 325 3.97 -19.35 -1.09
C THR A 325 3.66 -19.50 -2.58
N ALA A 326 2.47 -19.05 -2.99
CA ALA A 326 2.09 -18.98 -4.39
C ALA A 326 2.72 -17.74 -5.06
N GLU A 327 3.22 -17.92 -6.29
CA GLU A 327 3.86 -16.86 -7.05
C GLU A 327 2.92 -16.37 -8.16
N VAL A 328 2.51 -15.11 -8.08
CA VAL A 328 1.67 -14.45 -9.09
C VAL A 328 2.49 -13.36 -9.75
N THR A 329 2.38 -13.23 -11.07
CA THR A 329 3.02 -12.16 -11.84
C THR A 329 2.00 -11.33 -12.60
N LEU A 330 2.32 -10.04 -12.75
CA LEU A 330 1.64 -9.16 -13.69
C LEU A 330 2.52 -9.01 -14.93
N GLU A 331 1.96 -9.32 -16.09
CA GLU A 331 2.56 -9.05 -17.38
C GLU A 331 2.09 -7.70 -17.92
N GLY A 332 2.71 -7.26 -19.01
CA GLY A 332 2.39 -5.99 -19.64
C GLY A 332 0.99 -6.01 -20.26
N PHE A 333 0.53 -4.84 -20.71
CA PHE A 333 -0.67 -4.78 -21.52
C PHE A 333 -0.41 -5.42 -22.88
N ASP A 334 -1.07 -6.54 -23.11
CA ASP A 334 -1.27 -7.09 -24.45
C ASP A 334 -2.26 -6.22 -25.25
N LEU A 335 -2.52 -6.60 -26.50
CA LEU A 335 -3.43 -5.86 -27.37
C LEU A 335 -4.83 -5.72 -26.77
N GLU A 336 -5.34 -6.77 -26.12
CA GLU A 336 -6.68 -6.76 -25.52
C GLU A 336 -6.74 -5.80 -24.32
N ALA A 337 -5.76 -5.87 -23.43
CA ALA A 337 -5.66 -4.98 -22.27
C ALA A 337 -5.51 -3.51 -22.68
N ARG A 338 -4.74 -3.22 -23.74
CA ARG A 338 -4.63 -1.85 -24.30
C ARG A 338 -5.97 -1.37 -24.84
N ASN A 339 -6.66 -2.20 -25.63
CA ASN A 339 -7.96 -1.84 -26.19
C ASN A 339 -9.01 -1.62 -25.09
N GLU A 340 -9.02 -2.45 -24.05
CA GLU A 340 -9.90 -2.27 -22.88
C GLU A 340 -9.58 -0.96 -22.15
N TYR A 341 -8.30 -0.67 -21.94
CA TYR A 341 -7.89 0.56 -21.27
C TYR A 341 -8.26 1.81 -22.07
N ILE A 342 -8.06 1.82 -23.40
CA ILE A 342 -8.49 2.95 -24.25
C ILE A 342 -9.99 3.18 -24.08
N ARG A 343 -10.82 2.13 -24.22
CA ARG A 343 -12.27 2.26 -24.05
C ARG A 343 -12.66 2.80 -22.67
N LYS A 344 -12.04 2.29 -21.60
CA LYS A 344 -12.28 2.78 -20.23
C LYS A 344 -11.88 4.24 -20.05
N ALA A 345 -10.74 4.66 -20.60
CA ALA A 345 -10.16 5.97 -20.35
C ALA A 345 -10.73 7.08 -21.25
N LEU A 346 -11.19 6.75 -22.46
CA LEU A 346 -11.82 7.73 -23.36
C LEU A 346 -13.24 8.11 -22.89
N LEU A 347 -13.93 7.27 -22.11
CA LEU A 347 -15.30 7.51 -21.63
C LEU A 347 -16.30 7.87 -22.75
N THR A 348 -15.98 7.51 -24.00
CA THR A 348 -16.75 7.79 -25.20
C THR A 348 -16.70 6.58 -26.13
N ASP A 349 -17.78 6.31 -26.85
CA ASP A 349 -17.82 5.36 -27.98
C ASP A 349 -17.16 6.00 -29.23
N ASP A 350 -16.12 6.82 -29.03
CA ASP A 350 -15.42 7.53 -30.11
C ASP A 350 -14.49 6.55 -30.84
N GLU A 351 -15.08 5.82 -31.77
CA GLU A 351 -14.38 4.85 -32.62
C GLU A 351 -13.31 5.51 -33.52
N GLU A 352 -13.44 6.80 -33.83
CA GLU A 352 -12.43 7.53 -34.61
C GLU A 352 -11.17 7.77 -33.77
N MET A 353 -11.33 8.28 -32.54
CA MET A 353 -10.23 8.45 -31.60
C MET A 353 -9.60 7.10 -31.24
N PHE A 354 -10.41 6.06 -30.98
CA PHE A 354 -9.93 4.70 -30.74
C PHE A 354 -9.07 4.20 -31.90
N THR A 355 -9.54 4.34 -33.14
CA THR A 355 -8.82 3.90 -34.35
C THR A 355 -7.52 4.66 -34.52
N LYS A 356 -7.54 5.99 -34.36
CA LYS A 356 -6.35 6.85 -34.48
C LYS A 356 -5.29 6.49 -33.44
N VAL A 357 -5.67 6.35 -32.17
CA VAL A 357 -4.78 5.97 -31.07
C VAL A 357 -4.16 4.58 -31.30
N THR A 358 -5.00 3.60 -31.63
CA THR A 358 -4.54 2.21 -31.86
C THR A 358 -3.63 2.11 -33.07
N GLN A 359 -3.95 2.78 -34.18
CA GLN A 359 -3.10 2.82 -35.37
C GLN A 359 -1.71 3.38 -35.03
N HIS A 360 -1.64 4.52 -34.33
CA HIS A 360 -0.36 5.15 -34.00
C HIS A 360 0.53 4.32 -33.08
N ILE A 361 -0.06 3.69 -32.05
CA ILE A 361 0.70 2.82 -31.16
C ILE A 361 1.21 1.57 -31.90
N ASN A 362 0.44 1.04 -32.85
CA ASN A 362 0.80 -0.19 -33.57
C ASN A 362 1.79 0.05 -34.73
N GLU A 363 1.74 1.20 -35.39
CA GLU A 363 2.64 1.56 -36.49
C GLU A 363 4.08 1.87 -36.01
N ASN A 364 4.23 2.32 -34.77
CA ASN A 364 5.53 2.61 -34.17
C ASN A 364 5.97 1.47 -33.25
N LEU A 365 6.95 0.67 -33.69
CA LEU A 365 7.48 -0.49 -32.94
C LEU A 365 7.98 -0.11 -31.53
N VAL A 366 8.63 1.05 -31.37
CA VAL A 366 9.11 1.53 -30.07
C VAL A 366 7.94 1.82 -29.15
N MET A 367 6.95 2.56 -29.64
CA MET A 367 5.75 2.88 -28.87
C MET A 367 4.94 1.63 -28.53
N ARG A 368 4.82 0.68 -29.47
CA ARG A 368 4.15 -0.60 -29.23
C ARG A 368 4.76 -1.35 -28.06
N ASP A 369 6.09 -1.47 -28.03
CA ASP A 369 6.81 -2.20 -26.98
C ASP A 369 6.78 -1.43 -25.64
N LEU A 370 6.87 -0.09 -25.67
CA LEU A 370 6.75 0.73 -24.46
C LEU A 370 5.36 0.71 -23.85
N CYS A 371 4.33 0.71 -24.70
CA CYS A 371 2.93 0.64 -24.33
C CYS A 371 2.52 -0.74 -23.79
N GLU A 372 3.41 -1.73 -23.81
CA GLU A 372 3.24 -2.92 -22.96
C GLU A 372 3.37 -2.57 -21.48
N ILE A 373 4.08 -1.50 -21.11
CA ILE A 373 4.19 -1.05 -19.72
C ILE A 373 2.92 -0.24 -19.39
N PRO A 374 2.02 -0.73 -18.51
CA PRO A 374 0.75 -0.07 -18.19
C PRO A 374 0.89 1.39 -17.78
N PHE A 375 1.90 1.72 -16.97
CA PHE A 375 2.18 3.10 -16.56
C PHE A 375 2.50 4.03 -17.74
N VAL A 376 3.31 3.54 -18.69
CA VAL A 376 3.67 4.32 -19.89
C VAL A 376 2.44 4.47 -20.78
N PHE A 377 1.69 3.38 -20.99
CA PHE A 377 0.45 3.41 -21.77
C PHE A 377 -0.56 4.43 -21.24
N ALA A 378 -0.79 4.40 -19.93
CA ALA A 378 -1.69 5.32 -19.25
C ALA A 378 -1.26 6.79 -19.43
N MET A 379 0.06 7.07 -19.36
CA MET A 379 0.59 8.41 -19.62
C MET A 379 0.37 8.82 -21.08
N VAL A 380 0.75 7.97 -22.04
CA VAL A 380 0.61 8.21 -23.48
C VAL A 380 -0.83 8.56 -23.82
N LEU A 381 -1.80 7.78 -23.36
CA LEU A 381 -3.21 8.03 -23.67
C LEU A 381 -3.72 9.35 -23.08
N ASN A 382 -3.28 9.71 -21.86
CA ASN A 382 -3.68 10.98 -21.25
C ASN A 382 -3.08 12.19 -21.98
N LEU A 383 -1.90 12.05 -22.59
CA LEU A 383 -1.32 13.10 -23.41
C LEU A 383 -2.07 13.29 -24.72
N ILE A 384 -2.42 12.20 -25.42
CA ILE A 384 -3.22 12.30 -26.65
C ILE A 384 -4.53 13.06 -26.39
N GLN A 385 -5.21 12.74 -25.29
CA GLN A 385 -6.45 13.43 -24.90
C GLN A 385 -6.29 14.94 -24.68
N GLU A 386 -5.08 15.43 -24.40
CA GLU A 386 -4.80 16.86 -24.25
C GLU A 386 -4.62 17.57 -25.58
N GLU A 387 -4.10 16.86 -26.57
CA GLU A 387 -3.65 17.42 -27.83
C GLU A 387 -4.75 17.48 -28.87
N GLU A 388 -5.84 16.73 -28.70
CA GLU A 388 -6.99 16.73 -29.61
C GLU A 388 -7.84 18.00 -29.59
N GLU A 389 -7.41 19.05 -28.86
CA GLU A 389 -7.78 20.43 -29.21
C GLU A 389 -7.10 20.92 -30.52
N GLY A 390 -6.18 20.13 -31.10
CA GLY A 390 -5.54 20.35 -32.41
C GLY A 390 -5.36 19.07 -33.23
N GLU A 391 -5.72 19.11 -34.51
CA GLU A 391 -5.88 17.98 -35.45
C GLU A 391 -4.59 17.19 -35.82
N ARG A 392 -3.49 17.22 -35.05
CA ARG A 392 -2.24 16.54 -35.40
C ARG A 392 -1.68 15.69 -34.26
N ILE A 393 -1.20 14.49 -34.60
CA ILE A 393 -0.39 13.68 -33.69
C ILE A 393 0.92 14.41 -33.43
N PRO A 394 1.25 14.71 -32.18
CA PRO A 394 2.40 15.55 -31.94
C PRO A 394 3.73 14.81 -32.00
N PHE A 395 4.77 15.59 -32.29
CA PHE A 395 6.12 15.09 -32.54
C PHE A 395 6.71 14.24 -31.39
N TRP A 396 6.29 14.48 -30.14
CA TRP A 396 6.72 13.66 -28.99
C TRP A 396 6.15 12.25 -28.99
N PHE A 397 5.18 11.94 -29.85
CA PHE A 397 4.60 10.61 -30.02
C PHE A 397 5.48 9.67 -30.86
N ILE A 398 6.58 10.18 -31.43
CA ILE A 398 7.37 9.47 -32.45
C ILE A 398 8.58 8.75 -31.84
N SER A 399 9.15 9.24 -30.74
CA SER A 399 10.33 8.64 -30.06
C SER A 399 10.19 8.66 -28.54
N ILE A 400 10.86 7.73 -27.84
CA ILE A 400 10.85 7.72 -26.36
C ILE A 400 11.56 8.96 -25.81
N THR A 401 12.57 9.44 -26.54
CA THR A 401 13.24 10.69 -26.22
C THR A 401 12.30 11.88 -26.36
N GLY A 402 11.53 11.96 -27.46
CA GLY A 402 10.51 12.98 -27.66
C GLY A 402 9.45 12.96 -26.56
N PHE A 403 8.93 11.78 -26.23
CA PHE A 403 7.93 11.59 -25.18
C PHE A 403 8.42 12.07 -23.81
N VAL A 404 9.61 11.63 -23.37
CA VAL A 404 10.15 12.03 -22.07
C VAL A 404 10.50 13.52 -22.03
N ARG A 405 11.04 14.07 -23.13
CA ARG A 405 11.29 15.51 -23.28
C ARG A 405 10.00 16.30 -23.08
N TYR A 406 8.92 15.86 -23.71
CA TYR A 406 7.61 16.48 -23.58
C TYR A 406 7.10 16.39 -22.15
N VAL A 407 7.08 15.18 -21.54
CA VAL A 407 6.62 14.98 -20.16
C VAL A 407 7.38 15.89 -19.17
N ILE A 408 8.70 16.00 -19.30
CA ILE A 408 9.52 16.89 -18.46
C ILE A 408 9.15 18.36 -18.71
N GLY A 409 9.00 18.75 -19.99
CA GLY A 409 8.54 20.07 -20.39
C GLY A 409 7.22 20.45 -19.73
N SER A 410 6.20 19.59 -19.85
CA SER A 410 4.86 19.80 -19.29
C SER A 410 4.88 19.88 -17.76
N ILE A 411 5.64 19.01 -17.07
CA ILE A 411 5.82 19.09 -15.61
C ILE A 411 6.39 20.47 -15.22
N CYS A 412 7.46 20.89 -15.89
CA CYS A 412 8.14 22.15 -15.59
C CYS A 412 7.27 23.37 -15.89
N GLU A 413 6.57 23.39 -17.01
CA GLU A 413 5.69 24.50 -17.42
C GLU A 413 4.49 24.65 -16.49
N HIS A 414 3.77 23.55 -16.25
CA HIS A 414 2.62 23.55 -15.35
C HIS A 414 2.96 24.02 -13.93
N LYS A 415 4.13 23.60 -13.42
CA LYS A 415 4.60 24.04 -12.10
C LYS A 415 5.03 25.51 -12.12
N LYS A 416 5.68 25.97 -13.19
CA LYS A 416 6.03 27.38 -13.40
C LYS A 416 4.81 28.29 -13.37
N GLU A 417 3.68 27.87 -13.95
CA GLU A 417 2.44 28.66 -13.94
C GLU A 417 1.90 28.92 -12.54
N LYS A 418 2.03 27.94 -11.63
CA LYS A 418 1.61 28.02 -10.23
C LYS A 418 2.54 28.83 -9.33
N MET A 419 3.68 29.30 -9.85
CA MET A 419 4.68 30.07 -9.10
C MET A 419 4.47 31.59 -9.17
N ARG A 420 5.06 32.33 -8.24
CA ARG A 420 5.07 33.80 -8.27
C ARG A 420 5.83 34.30 -9.49
N LYS A 421 5.44 35.46 -10.03
CA LYS A 421 6.05 36.08 -11.22
C LYS A 421 7.57 36.27 -11.10
N ALA A 422 8.07 36.60 -9.91
CA ALA A 422 9.51 36.78 -9.65
C ALA A 422 10.28 35.45 -9.78
N ASP A 423 9.71 34.36 -9.27
CA ASP A 423 10.31 33.03 -9.34
C ASP A 423 10.38 32.56 -10.81
N ARG A 424 9.33 32.78 -11.62
CA ARG A 424 9.31 32.38 -13.04
C ARG A 424 10.53 32.82 -13.85
N LYS A 425 11.05 34.04 -13.63
CA LYS A 425 12.25 34.55 -14.32
C LYS A 425 13.53 33.83 -13.89
N LYS A 426 13.62 33.41 -12.62
CA LYS A 426 14.74 32.62 -12.10
C LYS A 426 14.74 31.21 -12.73
N TYR A 427 13.56 30.68 -13.06
CA TYR A 427 13.37 29.33 -13.60
C TYR A 427 13.80 29.19 -15.06
N ASP A 428 13.63 30.22 -15.89
CA ASP A 428 14.08 30.19 -17.29
C ASP A 428 15.59 29.98 -17.42
N LYS A 429 16.35 30.38 -16.40
CA LYS A 429 17.80 30.15 -16.33
C LYS A 429 18.16 28.66 -16.14
N PHE A 430 17.30 27.86 -15.52
CA PHE A 430 17.57 26.47 -15.17
C PHE A 430 16.95 25.45 -16.13
N LYS A 431 16.14 25.90 -17.10
CA LYS A 431 15.54 25.01 -18.11
C LYS A 431 16.60 24.22 -18.88
N ASP A 432 17.72 24.89 -19.22
CA ASP A 432 18.80 24.31 -20.02
C ASP A 432 20.12 24.12 -19.24
N ASP A 433 20.23 24.68 -18.01
CA ASP A 433 21.41 24.58 -17.15
C ASP A 433 21.30 23.44 -16.12
N HIS A 434 21.34 22.21 -16.62
CA HIS A 434 21.22 21.00 -15.81
C HIS A 434 22.49 20.11 -15.82
N GLU A 435 23.63 20.60 -16.30
CA GLU A 435 24.86 19.80 -16.45
C GLU A 435 25.36 19.18 -15.13
N LYS A 436 25.26 19.92 -14.03
CA LYS A 436 25.67 19.41 -12.71
C LYS A 436 24.80 18.23 -12.28
N LEU A 437 23.49 18.32 -12.53
CA LEU A 437 22.56 17.23 -12.24
C LEU A 437 22.78 16.03 -13.17
N ASP A 438 23.04 16.27 -14.46
CA ASP A 438 23.40 15.24 -15.45
C ASP A 438 24.58 14.39 -14.94
N LYS A 439 25.64 15.07 -14.50
CA LYS A 439 26.87 14.44 -13.99
C LYS A 439 26.61 13.65 -12.71
N VAL A 440 25.83 14.19 -11.77
CA VAL A 440 25.47 13.49 -10.54
C VAL A 440 24.67 12.23 -10.87
N CYS A 441 23.66 12.33 -11.73
CA CYS A 441 22.84 11.18 -12.14
C CYS A 441 23.66 10.10 -12.82
N PHE A 442 24.55 10.48 -13.74
CA PHE A 442 25.44 9.53 -14.41
C PHE A 442 26.35 8.80 -13.41
N LYS A 443 27.05 9.56 -12.55
CA LYS A 443 27.92 9.01 -11.51
C LYS A 443 27.16 8.08 -10.58
N HIS A 444 25.96 8.48 -10.18
CA HIS A 444 25.11 7.72 -9.29
C HIS A 444 24.64 6.39 -9.91
N LEU A 445 24.31 6.39 -11.20
CA LEU A 445 23.94 5.17 -11.91
C LEU A 445 25.14 4.25 -12.19
N SER A 446 26.32 4.81 -12.43
CA SER A 446 27.54 4.05 -12.75
C SER A 446 28.25 3.52 -11.51
N GLU A 447 28.15 4.18 -10.35
CA GLU A 447 28.73 3.71 -9.10
C GLU A 447 27.89 2.55 -8.52
N GLY A 448 28.54 1.48 -8.05
CA GLY A 448 27.91 0.21 -7.67
C GLY A 448 27.05 0.24 -6.41
N VAL A 449 26.61 1.42 -5.95
CA VAL A 449 25.89 1.56 -4.69
C VAL A 449 24.37 1.55 -4.97
N GLU A 450 23.62 0.69 -4.28
CA GLU A 450 22.13 0.66 -4.32
C GLU A 450 21.46 1.87 -3.65
N VAL A 451 22.17 3.00 -3.52
CA VAL A 451 21.59 4.21 -2.93
C VAL A 451 20.51 4.74 -3.88
N THR A 452 19.30 4.97 -3.38
CA THR A 452 18.16 5.49 -4.17
C THR A 452 17.92 6.98 -3.96
N LYS A 453 18.70 7.63 -3.10
CA LYS A 453 18.49 9.00 -2.60
C LYS A 453 19.80 9.63 -2.12
N TRP A 454 19.93 10.94 -2.24
CA TRP A 454 21.05 11.73 -1.73
C TRP A 454 20.69 12.40 -0.41
N ILE A 455 21.66 12.62 0.48
CA ILE A 455 21.47 13.56 1.58
C ILE A 455 21.22 14.94 0.96
N SER A 456 20.14 15.62 1.35
CA SER A 456 19.71 16.87 0.72
C SER A 456 20.79 17.96 0.76
N ASP A 457 21.51 18.06 1.87
CA ASP A 457 22.57 19.07 2.04
C ASP A 457 23.78 18.79 1.15
N ASP A 458 24.14 17.51 0.96
CA ASP A 458 25.25 17.12 0.11
C ASP A 458 24.90 17.33 -1.37
N LEU A 459 23.67 16.99 -1.78
CA LEU A 459 23.22 17.27 -3.13
C LEU A 459 23.21 18.78 -3.42
N GLN A 460 22.70 19.60 -2.50
CA GLN A 460 22.72 21.06 -2.61
C GLN A 460 24.14 21.61 -2.78
N LYS A 461 25.13 21.08 -2.06
CA LYS A 461 26.55 21.48 -2.22
C LYS A 461 27.09 21.14 -3.62
N ILE A 462 26.69 19.99 -4.19
CA ILE A 462 27.18 19.53 -5.49
C ILE A 462 26.54 20.29 -6.65
N ILE A 463 25.20 20.36 -6.70
CA ILE A 463 24.49 20.95 -7.85
C ILE A 463 24.20 22.44 -7.67
N GLY A 464 24.31 22.95 -6.45
CA GLY A 464 23.94 24.32 -6.07
C GLY A 464 22.51 24.40 -5.56
N LYS A 465 22.31 25.20 -4.51
CA LYS A 465 21.01 25.36 -3.84
C LYS A 465 19.89 25.80 -4.78
N ASP A 466 20.17 26.76 -5.67
CA ASP A 466 19.14 27.28 -6.58
C ASP A 466 18.62 26.21 -7.58
N LEU A 467 19.51 25.38 -8.12
CA LEU A 467 19.15 24.30 -9.04
C LEU A 467 18.43 23.17 -8.30
N TYR A 468 18.86 22.88 -7.06
CA TYR A 468 18.18 21.94 -6.18
C TYR A 468 16.75 22.40 -5.86
N ASP A 469 16.58 23.64 -5.40
CA ASP A 469 15.29 24.22 -5.04
C ASP A 469 14.35 24.26 -6.25
N TYR A 470 14.89 24.57 -7.45
CA TYR A 470 14.15 24.49 -8.71
C TYR A 470 13.58 23.10 -8.94
N TYR A 471 14.41 22.05 -8.87
CA TYR A 471 13.97 20.68 -9.16
C TYR A 471 13.06 20.08 -8.08
N ILE A 472 13.15 20.56 -6.84
CA ILE A 472 12.16 20.27 -5.80
C ILE A 472 10.82 20.93 -6.13
N ALA A 473 10.83 22.19 -6.55
CA ALA A 473 9.62 22.95 -6.80
C ALA A 473 8.86 22.49 -8.06
N VAL A 474 9.57 22.06 -9.11
CA VAL A 474 8.94 21.34 -10.25
C VAL A 474 8.70 19.85 -9.96
N GLU A 475 9.06 19.38 -8.77
CA GLU A 475 8.86 18.02 -8.27
C GLU A 475 9.50 16.91 -9.14
N ILE A 476 10.61 17.23 -9.80
CA ILE A 476 11.50 16.24 -10.42
C ILE A 476 12.33 15.56 -9.32
N LEU A 477 12.76 16.33 -8.32
CA LEU A 477 13.27 15.83 -7.05
C LEU A 477 12.14 15.80 -6.01
N VAL A 478 12.20 14.82 -5.11
CA VAL A 478 11.30 14.67 -3.98
C VAL A 478 12.12 14.61 -2.70
N GLN A 479 11.70 15.36 -1.68
CA GLN A 479 12.25 15.29 -0.34
C GLN A 479 11.54 14.23 0.49
N GLU A 480 12.34 13.46 1.24
CA GLU A 480 11.89 12.46 2.20
C GLU A 480 12.67 12.65 3.49
N GLU A 481 12.03 12.42 4.63
CA GLU A 481 12.65 12.56 5.93
C GLU A 481 12.75 11.21 6.61
N GLU A 482 13.90 10.94 7.21
CA GLU A 482 14.13 9.70 7.93
C GLU A 482 14.77 9.98 9.28
N PHE A 483 14.33 9.20 10.25
CA PHE A 483 14.89 9.19 11.59
C PHE A 483 16.03 8.18 11.62
N VAL A 484 17.26 8.67 11.77
CA VAL A 484 18.48 7.84 11.74
C VAL A 484 19.14 7.91 13.10
N VAL A 485 19.57 6.76 13.62
CA VAL A 485 20.36 6.70 14.86
C VAL A 485 21.74 7.32 14.60
N ASP A 486 22.12 8.33 15.39
CA ASP A 486 23.46 8.91 15.30
C ASP A 486 24.50 7.93 15.85
N THR A 487 25.33 7.39 14.97
CA THR A 487 26.42 6.47 15.32
C THR A 487 27.77 7.18 15.42
N SER A 488 27.80 8.52 15.50
CA SER A 488 29.05 9.26 15.59
C SER A 488 29.78 9.00 16.93
N PRO A 489 31.12 8.94 16.95
CA PRO A 489 31.89 8.58 18.15
C PRO A 489 31.77 9.55 19.33
N HIS A 490 31.05 10.68 19.16
CA HIS A 490 30.89 11.74 20.16
C HIS A 490 29.46 11.79 20.75
N ALA A 491 28.55 10.91 20.33
CA ALA A 491 27.21 10.82 20.91
C ALA A 491 27.28 10.11 22.27
N ALA A 492 27.31 10.89 23.36
CA ALA A 492 27.31 10.38 24.72
C ALA A 492 26.03 9.56 25.02
N THR A 493 26.18 8.26 25.26
CA THR A 493 25.37 7.33 26.10
C THR A 493 23.83 7.37 26.12
N SER A 494 23.17 8.08 25.20
CA SER A 494 21.74 7.92 24.89
C SER A 494 21.56 8.11 23.39
N SER A 495 20.96 7.13 22.72
CA SER A 495 20.71 7.10 21.28
C SER A 495 19.89 8.32 20.82
N LEU A 496 20.56 9.36 20.33
CA LEU A 496 19.91 10.51 19.72
C LEU A 496 19.47 10.12 18.31
N ILE A 497 18.17 9.93 18.14
CA ILE A 497 17.56 9.80 16.82
C ILE A 497 17.65 11.17 16.14
N VAL A 498 18.40 11.25 15.04
CA VAL A 498 18.58 12.47 14.26
C VAL A 498 17.71 12.40 13.01
N ARG A 499 16.91 13.45 12.80
CA ARG A 499 16.12 13.64 11.58
C ARG A 499 17.06 14.05 10.44
N LYS A 500 17.13 13.24 9.39
CA LYS A 500 17.86 13.54 8.15
C LYS A 500 16.90 13.72 6.99
N THR A 501 17.16 14.75 6.17
CA THR A 501 16.42 14.99 4.94
C THR A 501 17.20 14.43 3.76
N TYR A 502 16.52 13.64 2.95
CA TYR A 502 17.04 13.05 1.73
C TYR A 502 16.29 13.60 0.52
N ALA A 503 16.97 13.72 -0.60
CA ALA A 503 16.40 14.02 -1.90
C ALA A 503 16.54 12.82 -2.83
N ARG A 504 15.51 12.50 -3.60
CA ARG A 504 15.60 11.49 -4.65
C ARG A 504 14.92 11.95 -5.93
N MET A 505 15.34 11.37 -7.05
CA MET A 505 14.57 11.49 -8.29
C MET A 505 13.18 10.90 -8.09
N ARG A 506 12.16 11.62 -8.56
CA ARG A 506 10.77 11.16 -8.47
C ARG A 506 10.59 9.82 -9.16
N TYR A 507 11.20 9.66 -10.34
CA TYR A 507 11.19 8.43 -11.13
C TYR A 507 12.60 8.03 -11.56
N LYS A 508 12.88 6.73 -11.56
CA LYS A 508 14.15 6.16 -12.06
C LYS A 508 14.38 6.48 -13.56
N LEU A 509 13.32 6.66 -14.34
CA LEU A 509 13.42 7.07 -15.74
C LEU A 509 14.01 8.47 -15.91
N LEU A 510 13.63 9.43 -15.05
CA LEU A 510 14.19 10.79 -15.06
C LEU A 510 15.68 10.80 -14.73
N MET A 511 16.11 9.95 -13.80
CA MET A 511 17.54 9.79 -13.52
C MET A 511 18.33 9.29 -14.74
N GLN A 512 17.77 8.35 -15.51
CA GLN A 512 18.37 7.88 -16.77
C GLN A 512 18.36 8.96 -17.86
N TRP A 513 17.32 9.79 -17.92
CA TRP A 513 17.24 10.95 -18.81
C TRP A 513 18.38 11.94 -18.59
N PHE A 514 18.58 12.41 -17.35
CA PHE A 514 19.68 13.34 -17.03
C PHE A 514 21.06 12.69 -17.22
N ALA A 515 21.20 11.40 -16.88
CA ALA A 515 22.43 10.67 -17.16
C ALA A 515 22.74 10.56 -18.67
N ALA A 516 21.72 10.39 -19.51
CA ALA A 516 21.88 10.35 -20.96
C ALA A 516 22.36 11.69 -21.54
N HIS A 517 21.87 12.83 -21.01
CA HIS A 517 22.41 14.15 -21.36
C HIS A 517 23.90 14.28 -21.06
N HIS A 518 24.38 13.69 -19.97
CA HIS A 518 25.81 13.66 -19.64
C HIS A 518 26.63 12.97 -20.74
N ILE A 519 26.15 11.80 -21.19
CA ILE A 519 26.80 10.97 -22.23
C ILE A 519 26.70 11.64 -23.60
N ALA A 520 25.52 12.10 -23.99
CA ALA A 520 25.25 12.74 -25.28
C ALA A 520 26.16 13.96 -25.53
N LYS A 521 26.41 14.78 -24.50
CA LYS A 521 27.31 15.95 -24.58
C LYS A 521 28.78 15.57 -24.84
N ARG A 522 29.21 14.36 -24.46
CA ARG A 522 30.62 13.91 -24.51
C ARG A 522 30.90 12.86 -25.60
N ALA A 523 29.87 12.41 -26.31
CA ALA A 523 29.95 11.35 -27.32
C ALA A 523 30.32 11.82 -28.75
N THR A 524 30.95 13.00 -28.94
CA THR A 524 31.25 13.56 -30.26
C THR A 524 32.63 13.12 -30.82
N LYS A 525 32.61 12.48 -31.99
CA LYS A 525 33.70 12.02 -32.91
C LYS A 525 34.90 11.23 -32.35
N PHE A 526 35.21 11.33 -31.08
CA PHE A 526 36.14 10.47 -30.36
C PHE A 526 35.57 10.31 -28.96
N PHE A 527 35.32 9.08 -28.50
CA PHE A 527 34.92 8.76 -27.13
C PHE A 527 36.05 9.10 -26.12
N LYS A 528 36.50 10.36 -26.07
CA LYS A 528 37.50 10.84 -25.11
C LYS A 528 36.76 11.29 -23.86
N GLY A 529 36.58 10.36 -22.92
CA GLY A 529 36.09 10.73 -21.58
C GLY A 529 35.41 9.64 -20.76
N TYR A 530 35.12 8.47 -21.33
CA TYR A 530 34.48 7.36 -20.61
C TYR A 530 35.35 6.12 -20.61
N SER A 531 35.37 5.43 -19.49
CA SER A 531 35.81 4.04 -19.48
C SER A 531 34.68 3.19 -20.03
N ASP A 532 34.97 2.26 -20.95
CA ASP A 532 34.01 1.20 -21.35
C ASP A 532 33.43 0.48 -20.12
N SER A 533 34.13 0.54 -18.97
CA SER A 533 33.69 -0.02 -17.70
C SER A 533 32.43 0.65 -17.13
N ASP A 534 32.25 1.97 -17.27
CA ASP A 534 31.08 2.65 -16.69
C ASP A 534 29.83 2.42 -17.53
N LEU A 535 29.94 2.45 -18.85
CA LEU A 535 28.84 2.07 -19.74
C LEU A 535 28.45 0.60 -19.56
N LYS A 536 29.43 -0.27 -19.35
CA LYS A 536 29.17 -1.68 -19.05
C LYS A 536 28.38 -1.86 -17.76
N LYS A 537 28.72 -1.13 -16.69
CA LYS A 537 27.93 -1.16 -15.43
C LYS A 537 26.48 -0.72 -15.67
N LEU A 538 26.23 0.27 -16.54
CA LEU A 538 24.87 0.70 -16.87
C LEU A 538 24.11 -0.40 -17.61
N LEU A 539 24.76 -1.07 -18.56
CA LEU A 539 24.20 -2.19 -19.32
C LEU A 539 23.89 -3.38 -18.40
N ASP A 540 24.84 -3.78 -17.56
CA ASP A 540 24.69 -4.90 -16.60
C ASP A 540 23.55 -4.65 -15.59
N LYS A 541 23.26 -3.38 -15.29
CA LYS A 541 22.14 -2.94 -14.44
C LYS A 541 20.80 -2.82 -15.19
N ASN A 542 20.72 -3.22 -16.46
CA ASN A 542 19.56 -3.08 -17.35
C ASN A 542 19.06 -1.63 -17.49
N LEU A 543 19.97 -0.65 -17.53
CA LEU A 543 19.63 0.78 -17.68
C LEU A 543 19.56 1.18 -19.16
N HIS A 544 18.75 0.44 -19.93
CA HIS A 544 18.70 0.54 -21.40
C HIS A 544 18.27 1.92 -21.91
N TYR A 545 17.41 2.62 -21.17
CA TYR A 545 16.91 3.95 -21.55
C TYR A 545 18.01 5.00 -21.64
N VAL A 546 19.10 4.85 -20.87
CA VAL A 546 20.25 5.76 -20.98
C VAL A 546 20.81 5.76 -22.40
N PHE A 547 20.90 4.60 -23.03
CA PHE A 547 21.40 4.45 -24.40
C PHE A 547 20.41 4.98 -25.43
N LEU A 548 19.11 4.68 -25.26
CA LEU A 548 18.04 5.18 -26.14
C LEU A 548 17.99 6.71 -26.14
N PHE A 549 17.92 7.32 -24.95
CA PHE A 549 17.93 8.77 -24.81
C PHE A 549 19.21 9.40 -25.35
N THR A 550 20.37 8.77 -25.16
CA THR A 550 21.62 9.31 -25.72
C THR A 550 21.54 9.43 -27.24
N CYS A 551 21.01 8.41 -27.92
CA CYS A 551 20.84 8.39 -29.37
C CYS A 551 19.80 9.41 -29.86
N GLY A 552 18.67 9.54 -29.16
CA GLY A 552 17.64 10.54 -29.52
C GLY A 552 17.99 11.98 -29.13
N ILE A 553 18.88 12.20 -28.13
CA ILE A 553 19.37 13.53 -27.75
C ILE A 553 20.47 13.99 -28.70
N ASN A 554 21.40 13.08 -29.05
CA ASN A 554 22.51 13.36 -29.96
C ASN A 554 22.72 12.18 -30.92
N PRO A 555 22.08 12.20 -32.09
CA PRO A 555 22.19 11.10 -33.07
C PRO A 555 23.61 10.89 -33.61
N HIS A 556 24.50 11.88 -33.54
CA HIS A 556 25.92 11.65 -33.84
C HIS A 556 26.62 10.71 -32.84
N ALA A 557 26.02 10.46 -31.68
CA ALA A 557 26.52 9.50 -30.70
C ALA A 557 26.11 8.05 -31.03
N THR A 558 25.10 7.85 -31.89
CA THR A 558 24.47 6.54 -32.10
C THR A 558 25.46 5.49 -32.61
N SER A 559 26.30 5.82 -33.59
CA SER A 559 27.30 4.89 -34.13
C SER A 559 28.21 4.33 -33.03
N ASN A 560 28.72 5.19 -32.17
CA ASN A 560 29.61 4.80 -31.08
C ASN A 560 28.90 3.96 -30.00
N ILE A 561 27.63 4.30 -29.69
CA ILE A 561 26.82 3.52 -28.74
C ILE A 561 26.53 2.13 -29.31
N VAL A 562 26.16 2.05 -30.59
CA VAL A 562 25.93 0.77 -31.29
C VAL A 562 27.20 -0.07 -31.32
N ASP A 563 28.36 0.52 -31.64
CA ASP A 563 29.66 -0.16 -31.63
C ASP A 563 30.03 -0.66 -30.22
N PHE A 564 29.72 0.11 -29.17
CA PHE A 564 29.88 -0.34 -27.79
C PHE A 564 28.98 -1.55 -27.48
N LEU A 565 27.68 -1.49 -27.80
CA LEU A 565 26.72 -2.56 -27.51
C LEU A 565 27.09 -3.86 -28.24
N ILE A 566 27.48 -3.78 -29.51
CA ILE A 566 27.92 -4.94 -30.30
C ILE A 566 29.14 -5.61 -29.66
N ARG A 567 30.10 -4.83 -29.12
CA ARG A 567 31.29 -5.35 -28.43
C ARG A 567 30.97 -6.11 -27.12
N GLN A 568 29.82 -5.88 -26.48
CA GLN A 568 29.47 -6.52 -25.18
C GLN A 568 28.77 -7.89 -25.31
N ARG A 569 28.56 -8.40 -26.54
CA ARG A 569 27.93 -9.67 -26.98
C ARG A 569 26.54 -9.50 -27.64
N PRO A 570 26.27 -10.20 -28.77
CA PRO A 570 25.12 -9.94 -29.63
C PRO A 570 23.75 -10.42 -29.10
N ASP A 571 23.66 -11.58 -28.44
CA ASP A 571 22.37 -12.28 -28.25
C ASP A 571 21.32 -11.50 -27.42
N ASN A 572 21.75 -10.61 -26.51
CA ASN A 572 20.86 -9.78 -25.67
C ASN A 572 20.82 -8.29 -26.07
N CYS A 573 21.65 -7.86 -27.02
CA CYS A 573 21.78 -6.43 -27.37
C CYS A 573 21.18 -6.08 -28.73
N GLU A 574 20.84 -7.05 -29.59
CA GLU A 574 20.33 -6.79 -30.94
C GLU A 574 19.05 -5.94 -30.95
N GLN A 575 18.08 -6.25 -30.07
CA GLN A 575 16.88 -5.45 -29.92
C GLN A 575 17.20 -4.01 -29.47
N LEU A 576 18.11 -3.85 -28.51
CA LEU A 576 18.53 -2.54 -28.01
C LEU A 576 19.24 -1.71 -29.10
N VAL A 577 20.07 -2.35 -29.93
CA VAL A 577 20.75 -1.71 -31.08
C VAL A 577 19.72 -1.21 -32.09
N ASN A 578 18.69 -2.01 -32.40
CA ASN A 578 17.64 -1.62 -33.33
C ASN A 578 16.83 -0.42 -32.80
N LEU A 579 16.51 -0.42 -31.50
CA LEU A 579 15.85 0.69 -30.84
C LEU A 579 16.71 1.97 -30.83
N CYS A 580 18.02 1.87 -30.58
CA CYS A 580 18.95 3.01 -30.67
C CYS A 580 18.97 3.64 -32.07
N LYS A 581 18.99 2.82 -33.14
CA LYS A 581 18.93 3.29 -34.53
C LYS A 581 17.58 3.92 -34.89
N GLN A 582 16.49 3.46 -34.27
CA GLN A 582 15.18 4.09 -34.43
C GLN A 582 15.14 5.46 -33.75
N GLU A 583 15.65 5.57 -32.51
CA GLU A 583 15.76 6.87 -31.82
C GLU A 583 16.62 7.88 -32.58
N GLU A 584 17.69 7.44 -33.26
CA GLU A 584 18.50 8.31 -34.13
C GLU A 584 17.66 8.95 -35.25
N LYS A 585 16.76 8.17 -35.87
CA LYS A 585 15.91 8.62 -36.97
C LYS A 585 14.74 9.48 -36.51
N LEU A 586 14.26 9.24 -35.29
CA LEU A 586 12.98 9.76 -34.77
C LEU A 586 13.15 10.84 -33.69
N GLY A 587 14.38 11.08 -33.22
CA GLY A 587 14.69 12.03 -32.14
C GLY A 587 14.77 13.50 -32.56
N HIS A 588 14.67 13.78 -33.87
CA HIS A 588 14.90 15.07 -34.51
C HIS A 588 13.65 15.81 -34.98
#